data_AF-A0A1F9PRN2-F1
#
_entry.id   AF-A0A1F9PRN2-F1
#
_cell.length_a   1.000
_cell.length_b   1.000
_cell.length_c   1.000
_cell.angle_alpha   90.00
_cell.angle_beta   90.00
_cell.angle_gamma   90.00
#
_symmetry.space_group_name_H-M   'P 1'
#
loop_
_entity.id
_entity.type
_entity.pdbx_description
1 polymer ?
#
loop_
_entity_poly.entity_id
_entity_poly.type
_entity_poly.pdbx_seq_one_letter_code
_entity_poly.pdbx_strand_id
1 'polypeptide(L)'
;MLKISILILSIFSCAACSLPAATPQWRHADKLDSVQMQRASSDCHMYLDAAQESGASPPHRLVREWDDEFIRCMAERGWTPAQGPR
;
A
#
# COMPACT_ATOMS: atom_id res chain seq x y z
N MET A 1 -38.74 -33.91 13.96
CA MET A 1 -38.05 -32.66 14.37
C MET A 1 -36.91 -33.03 15.31
N LEU A 2 -35.66 -32.95 14.85
CA LEU A 2 -34.47 -33.03 15.69
C LEU A 2 -33.42 -32.08 15.11
N LYS A 3 -33.19 -30.96 15.81
CA LYS A 3 -32.19 -29.94 15.47
C LYS A 3 -30.81 -30.48 15.84
N ILE A 4 -29.98 -30.83 14.86
CA ILE A 4 -28.54 -30.94 15.07
C ILE A 4 -27.93 -29.73 14.39
N SER A 5 -27.64 -28.72 15.21
CA SER A 5 -26.84 -27.56 14.87
C SER A 5 -25.45 -28.03 14.46
N ILE A 6 -25.22 -28.14 13.15
CA ILE A 6 -23.89 -28.40 12.58
C ILE A 6 -23.14 -27.08 12.61
N LEU A 7 -22.61 -26.80 13.80
CA LEU A 7 -21.57 -25.82 14.09
C LEU A 7 -20.25 -26.38 13.54
N ILE A 8 -20.13 -26.54 12.21
CA ILE A 8 -18.81 -26.74 11.56
C ILE A 8 -18.20 -25.36 11.38
N LEU A 9 -17.91 -24.76 12.52
CA LEU A 9 -17.01 -23.64 12.67
C LEU A 9 -15.63 -24.27 12.87
N SER A 10 -14.96 -24.71 11.80
CA SER A 10 -13.53 -25.04 11.89
C SER A 10 -12.81 -25.25 10.54
N ILE A 11 -12.05 -24.21 10.15
CA ILE A 11 -10.62 -24.29 9.81
C ILE A 11 -10.13 -25.23 8.69
N PHE A 12 -10.70 -25.11 7.50
CA PHE A 12 -9.93 -25.30 6.25
C PHE A 12 -9.96 -23.96 5.48
N SER A 13 -9.21 -22.94 5.92
CA SER A 13 -7.77 -22.75 5.68
C SER A 13 -7.39 -22.98 4.21
N CYS A 14 -7.06 -21.88 3.52
CA CYS A 14 -6.40 -21.81 2.21
C CYS A 14 -7.22 -21.87 0.90
N ALA A 15 -8.50 -21.49 0.88
CA ALA A 15 -9.22 -21.30 -0.41
C ALA A 15 -9.43 -19.83 -0.83
N ALA A 16 -8.91 -18.87 -0.06
CA ALA A 16 -8.88 -17.44 -0.41
C ALA A 16 -7.45 -16.87 -0.53
N CYS A 17 -6.43 -17.73 -0.58
CA CYS A 17 -5.05 -17.33 -0.91
C CYS A 17 -4.83 -17.17 -2.43
N SER A 18 -5.87 -16.71 -3.11
CA SER A 18 -5.82 -16.30 -4.52
C SER A 18 -6.51 -14.94 -4.65
N LEU A 19 -6.23 -14.02 -3.72
CA LEU A 19 -6.19 -12.63 -4.15
C LEU A 19 -5.16 -12.62 -5.29
N PRO A 20 -5.51 -12.19 -6.51
CA PRO A 20 -4.50 -11.97 -7.52
C PRO A 20 -3.48 -11.06 -6.86
N ALA A 21 -2.21 -11.49 -6.79
CA ALA A 21 -1.13 -10.65 -6.30
C ALA A 21 -1.36 -9.30 -6.95
N ALA A 22 -1.75 -8.31 -6.14
CA ALA A 22 -2.10 -7.00 -6.66
C ALA A 22 -0.91 -6.61 -7.53
N THR A 23 -1.14 -6.51 -8.84
CA THR A 23 -0.07 -6.18 -9.79
C THR A 23 0.70 -5.03 -9.17
N PRO A 24 2.03 -5.12 -9.02
CA PRO A 24 2.78 -4.14 -8.25
C PRO A 24 2.41 -2.76 -8.78
N GLN A 25 1.74 -1.98 -7.93
CA GLN A 25 1.16 -0.70 -8.31
C GLN A 25 2.24 0.34 -8.64
N TRP A 26 3.48 0.03 -8.28
CA TRP A 26 4.70 0.75 -8.57
C TRP A 26 5.70 -0.16 -9.30
N ARG A 27 6.44 0.41 -10.25
CA ARG A 27 7.52 -0.25 -11.00
C ARG A 27 8.81 0.49 -10.75
N HIS A 28 9.91 -0.27 -10.71
CA HIS A 28 11.26 0.27 -10.66
C HIS A 28 12.05 -0.23 -11.87
N ALA A 29 12.91 0.62 -12.46
CA ALA A 29 13.71 0.25 -13.63
C ALA A 29 14.58 -1.00 -13.35
N ASP A 30 15.14 -1.06 -12.14
CA ASP A 30 15.99 -2.16 -11.68
C ASP A 30 15.22 -3.41 -11.21
N LYS A 31 13.91 -3.48 -11.45
CA LYS A 31 13.05 -4.62 -11.06
C LYS A 31 13.14 -4.97 -9.56
N LEU A 32 13.22 -3.94 -8.73
CA LEU A 32 13.21 -4.06 -7.27
C LEU A 32 11.93 -4.76 -6.78
N ASP A 33 12.05 -5.47 -5.67
CA ASP A 33 10.97 -6.31 -5.14
C ASP A 33 9.92 -5.51 -4.32
N SER A 34 8.88 -6.20 -3.86
CA SER A 34 7.80 -5.60 -3.08
C SER A 34 8.25 -5.10 -1.69
N VAL A 35 9.32 -5.66 -1.13
CA VAL A 35 9.85 -5.23 0.18
C VAL A 35 10.57 -3.89 0.03
N GLN A 36 11.33 -3.73 -1.05
CA GLN A 36 11.98 -2.46 -1.38
C GLN A 36 10.94 -1.38 -1.70
N MET A 37 9.86 -1.74 -2.39
CA MET A 37 8.72 -0.86 -2.63
C MET A 37 8.07 -0.38 -1.32
N GLN A 38 7.81 -1.31 -0.40
CA GLN A 38 7.22 -0.98 0.91
C GLN A 38 8.10 -0.06 1.75
N ARG A 39 9.43 -0.26 1.71
CA ARG A 39 10.38 0.64 2.38
C ARG A 39 10.33 2.05 1.81
N ALA A 40 10.40 2.18 0.48
CA ALA A 40 10.33 3.48 -0.18
C ALA A 40 9.00 4.21 0.14
N SER A 41 7.89 3.48 0.12
CA SER A 41 6.56 4.01 0.49
C SER A 41 6.53 4.50 1.94
N SER A 42 7.03 3.69 2.89
CA SER A 42 7.10 4.06 4.30
C SER A 42 7.98 5.30 4.52
N ASP A 43 9.13 5.39 3.85
CA ASP A 43 10.02 6.54 3.94
C ASP A 43 9.36 7.81 3.41
N CYS A 44 8.58 7.71 2.33
CA CYS A 44 7.83 8.83 1.78
C CYS A 44 6.71 9.30 2.71
N HIS A 45 5.98 8.38 3.35
CA HIS A 45 4.99 8.76 4.36
C HIS A 45 5.64 9.51 5.53
N MET A 46 6.71 8.97 6.10
CA MET A 46 7.42 9.64 7.21
C MET A 46 7.96 11.02 6.83
N TYR A 47 8.52 11.16 5.62
CA TYR A 47 9.05 12.44 5.14
C TYR A 47 7.94 13.49 4.98
N LEU A 48 6.80 13.11 4.40
CA LEU A 48 5.68 14.03 4.17
C LEU A 48 4.96 14.40 5.47
N ASP A 49 4.79 13.45 6.39
CA ASP A 49 4.24 13.73 7.72
C ASP A 49 5.14 14.71 8.49
N ALA A 50 6.46 14.50 8.48
CA ALA A 50 7.41 15.43 9.11
C ALA A 50 7.39 16.82 8.44
N ALA A 51 7.25 16.89 7.12
CA ALA A 51 7.12 18.15 6.39
C ALA A 51 5.85 18.92 6.81
N GLN A 52 4.73 18.22 7.02
CA GLN A 52 3.50 18.82 7.54
C GLN A 52 3.66 19.38 8.95
N GLU A 53 4.31 18.64 9.84
CA GLU A 53 4.58 19.10 11.21
C GLU A 53 5.47 20.36 11.23
N SER A 54 6.38 20.49 10.27
CA SER A 54 7.23 21.68 10.10
C SER A 54 6.52 22.89 9.48
N GLY A 55 5.23 22.76 9.11
CA GLY A 55 4.44 23.82 8.48
C GLY A 55 4.75 24.03 6.99
N ALA A 56 5.48 23.10 6.35
CA ALA A 56 5.75 23.14 4.91
C ALA A 56 4.54 22.74 4.05
N SER A 57 3.57 22.03 4.64
CA SER A 57 2.30 21.62 4.04
C SER A 57 1.14 21.94 4.99
N PRO A 58 -0.13 22.01 4.50
CA PRO A 58 -1.28 22.32 5.33
C PRO A 58 -1.39 21.36 6.53
N PRO A 59 -1.59 21.87 7.75
CA PRO A 59 -1.64 21.01 8.93
C PRO A 59 -2.86 20.08 8.86
N HIS A 60 -2.63 18.80 9.20
CA HIS A 60 -3.64 17.73 9.34
C HIS A 60 -4.20 17.10 8.04
N ARG A 61 -3.52 17.20 6.90
CA ARG A 61 -3.91 16.39 5.73
C ARG A 61 -3.37 14.97 5.88
N LEU A 62 -4.23 13.96 5.88
CA LEU A 62 -3.80 12.56 5.75
C LEU A 62 -3.08 12.38 4.41
N VAL A 63 -1.79 12.04 4.44
CA VAL A 63 -1.01 11.72 3.24
C VAL A 63 -1.51 10.38 2.69
N ARG A 64 -2.07 10.40 1.49
CA ARG A 64 -2.56 9.20 0.82
C ARG A 64 -1.53 8.68 -0.17
N GLU A 65 -1.42 7.37 -0.26
CA GLU A 65 -0.82 6.72 -1.43
C GLU A 65 -1.62 7.22 -2.66
N TRP A 66 -0.94 7.87 -3.61
CA TRP A 66 -1.48 8.64 -4.76
C TRP A 66 -1.70 10.15 -4.59
N ASP A 67 -1.36 10.76 -3.46
CA ASP A 67 -1.23 12.21 -3.41
C ASP A 67 -0.05 12.68 -4.29
N ASP A 68 -0.15 13.85 -4.93
CA ASP A 68 0.90 14.38 -5.82
C ASP A 68 2.28 14.44 -5.15
N GLU A 69 2.32 14.82 -3.87
CA GLU A 69 3.56 14.89 -3.09
C GLU A 69 4.15 13.51 -2.83
N PHE A 70 3.30 12.51 -2.59
CA PHE A 70 3.71 11.12 -2.42
C PHE A 70 4.21 10.54 -3.74
N ILE A 71 3.50 10.77 -4.85
CA ILE A 71 3.92 10.34 -6.20
C ILE A 71 5.27 10.95 -6.55
N ARG A 72 5.48 12.25 -6.28
CA ARG A 72 6.77 12.92 -6.50
C ARG A 72 7.87 12.28 -5.66
N CYS A 73 7.62 12.03 -4.37
CA CYS A 73 8.58 11.39 -3.48
C CYS A 73 8.99 9.98 -3.93
N MET A 74 8.03 9.20 -4.43
CA MET A 74 8.27 7.87 -5.00
C MET A 74 9.04 7.95 -6.33
N ALA A 75 8.71 8.92 -7.20
CA ALA A 75 9.39 9.13 -8.47
C ALA A 75 10.86 9.53 -8.30
N GLU A 76 11.17 10.39 -7.32
CA GLU A 76 12.55 10.74 -6.95
C GLU A 76 13.37 9.52 -6.49
N ARG A 77 12.69 8.50 -5.95
CA ARG A 77 13.27 7.21 -5.55
C ARG A 77 13.25 6.16 -6.66
N GLY A 78 12.95 6.55 -7.90
CA GLY A 78 12.95 5.66 -9.07
C GLY A 78 11.69 4.82 -9.25
N TRP A 79 10.66 5.03 -8.43
CA TRP A 79 9.39 4.31 -8.53
C TRP A 79 8.40 5.05 -9.42
N THR A 80 7.85 4.34 -10.41
CA THR A 80 6.83 4.87 -11.31
C THR A 80 5.52 4.10 -11.15
N PRO A 81 4.36 4.76 -11.22
CA PRO A 81 3.07 4.07 -11.18
C PRO A 81 2.95 3.04 -12.30
N ALA A 82 2.61 1.80 -11.97
CA ALA A 82 2.31 0.78 -12.96
C ALA A 82 0.97 1.02 -13.66
N GLN A 83 0.05 1.70 -12.97
CA GLN A 83 -1.30 2.06 -13.39
C GLN A 83 -1.62 3.41 -12.70
N GLY A 84 -2.30 4.33 -13.39
CA GLY A 84 -2.70 5.62 -12.79
C GLY A 84 -3.72 5.44 -11.66
N PRO A 85 -3.98 6.50 -10.85
CA PRO A 85 -4.98 6.43 -9.79
C PRO A 85 -6.36 6.05 -10.38
N ARG A 86 -7.02 5.07 -9.76
CA ARG A 86 -8.40 4.66 -10.10
C ARG A 86 -9.41 5.66 -9.58
#